data_AF-A0A0C1QTC1-F1
#
_entry.id   AF-A0A0C1QTC1-F1
#
_cell.length_a   1.000
_cell.length_b   1.000
_cell.length_c   1.000
_cell.angle_alpha   90.00
_cell.angle_beta   90.00
_cell.angle_gamma   90.00
#
_symmetry.space_group_name_H-M   'P 1'
#
loop_
_entity.id
_entity.type
_entity.pdbx_description
1 polymer ?
#
loop_
_entity_poly.entity_id
_entity_poly.type
_entity_poly.pdbx_seq_one_letter_code
_entity_poly.pdbx_strand_id
1 'polypeptide(L)'
;MKINYFRYCNRQYEWKLEPVFLSDLTLLVGASGVGKTQILEAIMNLQKITKGASLNGIQWEIEFVAKNNNYKWRGEFEKQAMSSFLEEIENPGKNRYRVFVEELYC
;
A
#
# COMPACT_ATOMS: atom_id res chain seq x y z
N MET A 1 -8.91 7.95 12.72
CA MET A 1 -7.50 7.84 12.30
C MET A 1 -7.24 8.94 11.29
N LYS A 2 -6.11 9.64 11.38
CA LYS A 2 -5.69 10.67 10.42
C LYS A 2 -4.35 10.27 9.82
N ILE A 3 -4.25 10.20 8.50
CA ILE A 3 -2.98 9.92 7.82
C ILE A 3 -2.29 11.26 7.59
N ASN A 4 -1.01 11.37 7.94
CA ASN A 4 -0.23 12.60 7.78
C ASN A 4 0.80 12.47 6.66
N TYR A 5 1.37 11.28 6.50
CA TYR A 5 2.38 10.97 5.48
C TYR A 5 2.07 9.62 4.85
N PHE A 6 2.26 9.54 3.54
CA PHE A 6 2.08 8.30 2.80
C PHE A 6 3.09 8.17 1.67
N ARG A 7 3.77 7.03 1.63
CA ARG A 7 4.63 6.59 0.53
C ARG A 7 4.26 5.16 0.16
N TYR A 8 4.20 4.88 -1.13
CA TYR A 8 3.76 3.58 -1.62
C TYR A 8 4.49 3.20 -2.91
N CYS A 9 4.83 1.92 -3.05
CA CYS A 9 5.39 1.37 -4.27
C CYS A 9 4.70 0.06 -4.59
N ASN A 10 4.23 -0.07 -5.84
CA ASN A 10 3.83 -1.33 -6.43
C ASN A 10 4.90 -1.77 -7.42
N ARG A 11 5.75 -2.71 -7.00
CA ARG A 11 6.86 -3.21 -7.82
C ARG A 11 6.41 -4.18 -8.90
N GLN A 12 5.18 -4.69 -8.87
CA GLN A 12 4.61 -5.48 -9.96
C GLN A 12 4.33 -4.60 -11.19
N TYR A 13 3.78 -3.41 -10.97
CA TYR A 13 3.46 -2.45 -12.04
C TYR A 13 4.49 -1.33 -12.21
N GLU A 14 5.62 -1.42 -11.51
CA GLU A 14 6.68 -0.39 -11.51
C GLU A 14 6.14 1.02 -11.20
N TRP A 15 5.07 1.08 -10.40
CA TRP A 15 4.40 2.32 -10.06
C TRP A 15 4.79 2.74 -8.65
N LYS A 16 5.23 3.99 -8.51
CA LYS A 16 5.63 4.55 -7.23
C LYS A 16 4.86 5.84 -6.99
N LEU A 17 4.24 5.92 -5.82
CA LEU A 17 3.75 7.16 -5.26
C LEU A 17 4.90 7.81 -4.49
N GLU A 18 5.39 8.94 -4.99
CA GLU A 18 6.32 9.76 -4.22
C GLU A 18 5.67 10.19 -2.89
N PRO A 19 6.47 10.46 -1.84
CA PRO A 19 5.95 10.85 -0.54
C PRO A 19 4.94 11.99 -0.64
N VAL A 20 3.74 11.76 -0.08
CA VAL A 20 2.69 12.78 0.01
C VAL A 20 2.37 13.07 1.47
N PHE A 21 2.10 14.34 1.76
CA PHE A 21 1.60 14.79 3.06
C PHE A 21 0.11 15.11 2.93
N LEU A 22 -0.69 14.58 3.85
CA LEU A 22 -2.13 14.71 3.86
C LEU A 22 -2.56 15.62 5.02
N SER A 23 -3.42 16.60 4.70
CA SER A 23 -4.08 17.48 5.67
C SER A 23 -5.48 16.97 6.04
N ASP A 24 -6.17 17.66 6.96
CA ASP A 24 -7.54 17.32 7.36
C ASP A 24 -8.51 17.27 6.17
N LEU A 25 -8.25 18.09 5.15
CA LEU A 25 -8.87 18.00 3.84
C LEU A 25 -7.76 18.00 2.79
N THR A 26 -7.73 16.98 1.93
CA THR A 26 -6.84 16.90 0.78
C THR A 26 -7.68 16.68 -0.48
N LEU A 27 -7.50 17.50 -1.50
CA LEU A 27 -8.21 17.40 -2.76
C LEU A 27 -7.29 16.83 -3.86
N LEU A 28 -7.69 15.70 -4.44
CA LEU A 28 -6.98 15.09 -5.57
C LEU A 28 -7.50 15.66 -6.90
N VAL A 29 -6.78 16.60 -7.49
CA VAL A 29 -7.12 17.26 -8.76
C VAL A 29 -6.08 16.99 -9.84
N GLY A 30 -6.52 17.02 -11.10
CA GLY A 30 -5.66 16.84 -12.26
C GLY A 30 -6.43 16.26 -13.45
N ALA A 31 -5.81 16.28 -14.63
CA ALA A 31 -6.38 15.76 -15.87
C ALA A 31 -6.78 14.27 -15.76
N SER A 32 -7.59 13.79 -16.71
CA SER A 32 -7.94 12.36 -16.76
C SER A 32 -6.67 11.50 -16.94
N GLY A 33 -6.63 10.32 -16.31
CA GLY A 33 -5.50 9.38 -16.45
C GLY A 33 -4.24 9.68 -15.63
N VAL A 34 -4.15 10.79 -14.91
CA VAL A 34 -2.94 11.18 -14.13
C VAL A 34 -2.71 10.38 -12.83
N GLY A 35 -3.47 9.31 -12.58
CA GLY A 35 -3.24 8.42 -11.43
C GLY A 35 -4.02 8.73 -10.15
N LYS A 36 -5.03 9.61 -10.18
CA LYS A 36 -5.89 9.91 -9.00
C LYS A 36 -6.50 8.65 -8.39
N THR A 37 -7.04 7.75 -9.22
CA THR A 37 -7.61 6.47 -8.77
C THR A 37 -6.55 5.56 -8.17
N GLN A 38 -5.33 5.54 -8.72
CA GLN A 38 -4.23 4.70 -8.21
C GLN A 38 -3.80 5.10 -6.80
N ILE A 39 -3.81 6.41 -6.48
CA ILE A 39 -3.54 6.89 -5.13
C ILE A 39 -4.60 6.37 -4.14
N LEU A 40 -5.89 6.42 -4.52
CA LEU A 40 -6.97 5.89 -3.69
C LEU A 40 -6.87 4.37 -3.54
N GLU A 41 -6.56 3.66 -4.62
CA GLU A 41 -6.33 2.21 -4.60
C GLU A 41 -5.17 1.82 -3.69
N ALA A 42 -4.08 2.58 -3.67
CA ALA A 42 -2.96 2.36 -2.76
C ALA A 42 -3.38 2.45 -1.28
N ILE A 43 -4.21 3.44 -0.92
CA ILE A 43 -4.78 3.56 0.42
C ILE A 43 -5.73 2.41 0.73
N MET A 44 -6.59 2.03 -0.22
CA MET A 44 -7.50 0.88 -0.06
C MET A 44 -6.75 -0.44 0.08
N ASN A 45 -5.60 -0.60 -0.59
CA ASN A 45 -4.76 -1.77 -0.46
C ASN A 45 -4.15 -1.88 0.94
N LEU A 46 -3.73 -0.76 1.56
CA LEU A 46 -3.33 -0.77 2.97
C LEU A 46 -4.45 -1.26 3.88
N GLN A 47 -5.69 -0.82 3.65
CA GLN A 47 -6.84 -1.33 4.41
C GLN A 47 -7.05 -2.84 4.23
N LYS A 48 -6.77 -3.40 3.05
CA LYS A 48 -6.82 -4.85 2.84
C LYS A 48 -5.67 -5.55 3.59
N ILE A 49 -4.47 -4.97 3.57
CA ILE A 49 -3.30 -5.51 4.27
C ILE A 49 -3.55 -5.60 5.77
N THR A 50 -4.14 -4.57 6.38
CA THR A 50 -4.50 -4.62 7.82
C THR A 50 -5.57 -5.66 8.16
N LYS A 51 -6.32 -6.14 7.16
CA LYS A 51 -7.28 -7.25 7.28
C LYS A 51 -6.66 -8.62 6.97
N GLY A 52 -5.34 -8.68 6.77
CA GLY A 52 -4.59 -9.92 6.52
C GLY A 52 -4.40 -10.25 5.03
N ALA A 53 -4.72 -9.33 4.11
CA ALA A 53 -4.35 -9.53 2.71
C ALA A 53 -2.83 -9.42 2.53
N SER A 54 -2.28 -10.29 1.69
CA SER A 54 -0.91 -10.20 1.23
C SER A 54 -0.92 -9.85 -0.26
N LEU A 55 -0.13 -8.86 -0.66
CA LEU A 55 -0.18 -8.29 -2.01
C LEU A 55 1.20 -8.31 -2.67
N ASN A 56 1.26 -8.77 -3.93
CA ASN A 56 2.51 -8.94 -4.65
C ASN A 56 3.32 -7.65 -4.77
N GLY A 57 4.55 -7.66 -4.29
CA GLY A 57 5.54 -6.61 -4.54
C GLY A 57 5.16 -5.23 -3.98
N ILE A 58 4.23 -5.16 -3.04
CA ILE A 58 3.82 -3.91 -2.40
C ILE A 58 4.81 -3.53 -1.29
N GLN A 59 5.23 -2.27 -1.30
CA GLN A 59 6.01 -1.64 -0.24
C GLN A 59 5.28 -0.38 0.21
N TRP A 60 5.23 -0.15 1.52
CA TRP A 60 4.52 0.99 2.09
C TRP A 60 5.26 1.59 3.28
N GLU A 61 5.01 2.89 3.47
CA GLU A 61 5.36 3.63 4.67
C GLU A 61 4.26 4.66 4.91
N ILE A 62 3.66 4.63 6.09
CA ILE A 62 2.56 5.51 6.47
C ILE A 62 2.78 6.03 7.88
N GLU A 63 2.58 7.33 8.05
CA GLU A 63 2.54 7.95 9.38
C GLU A 63 1.13 8.47 9.64
N PHE A 64 0.54 8.07 10.77
CA PHE A 64 -0.85 8.36 11.08
C PHE A 64 -1.07 8.59 12.57
N VAL A 65 -2.12 9.35 12.90
CA VAL A 65 -2.59 9.57 14.26
C VAL A 65 -3.79 8.67 14.55
N ALA A 66 -3.72 7.91 15.64
CA ALA A 66 -4.83 7.16 16.18
C ALA A 66 -4.85 7.29 17.71
N LYS A 67 -6.04 7.51 18.29
CA LYS A 67 -6.21 7.67 19.75
C LYS A 67 -5.20 8.66 20.38
N ASN A 68 -4.94 9.77 19.68
CA ASN A 68 -3.99 10.84 20.05
C ASN A 68 -2.49 10.46 20.07
N ASN A 69 -2.13 9.27 19.58
CA ASN A 69 -0.73 8.88 19.41
C ASN A 69 -0.35 8.91 17.93
N ASN A 70 0.92 9.23 17.67
CA ASN A 70 1.52 9.11 16.35
C ASN A 70 1.99 7.68 16.16
N TYR A 71 1.83 7.17 14.95
CA TYR A 71 2.32 5.86 14.57
C TYR A 71 3.04 5.95 13.25
N LYS A 72 4.06 5.11 13.09
CA LYS A 72 4.73 4.87 11.83
C LYS A 72 4.66 3.39 11.51
N TRP A 73 4.01 3.05 10.40
CA TRP A 73 3.91 1.68 9.93
C TRP A 73 4.61 1.57 8.58
N ARG A 74 5.56 0.65 8.49
CA ARG A 74 6.26 0.36 7.23
C ARG A 74 6.32 -1.13 7.01
N GLY A 75 6.29 -1.52 5.76
CA GLY A 75 6.47 -2.91 5.41
C GLY A 75 6.67 -3.14 3.93
N GLU A 76 6.98 -4.40 3.63
CA GLU A 76 7.34 -4.82 2.29
C GLU A 76 6.97 -6.30 2.08
N PHE A 77 6.18 -6.55 1.05
CA PHE A 77 5.90 -7.90 0.55
C PHE A 77 6.87 -8.30 -0.55
N GLU A 78 7.10 -9.61 -0.62
CA GLU A 78 7.79 -10.28 -1.72
C GLU A 78 7.18 -9.94 -3.08
N LYS A 79 8.05 -9.75 -4.08
CA LYS A 79 7.67 -9.71 -5.49
C LYS A 79 7.88 -11.10 -6.09
N GLN A 80 6.80 -11.83 -6.35
CA GLN A 80 6.87 -13.08 -7.10
C GLN A 80 6.82 -12.83 -8.60
N ALA A 81 7.40 -13.76 -9.37
CA ALA A 81 7.47 -13.70 -10.83
C ALA A 81 6.10 -13.88 -11.48
N MET A 82 5.99 -13.53 -12.77
CA MET A 82 4.76 -13.63 -13.56
C MET A 82 4.18 -15.06 -13.57
N SER A 83 5.03 -16.09 -13.50
CA SER A 83 4.59 -17.48 -13.38
C SER A 83 3.71 -17.71 -12.15
N SER A 84 4.07 -17.12 -11.02
CA SER A 84 3.30 -17.22 -9.77
C SER A 84 2.00 -16.41 -9.80
N PHE A 85 1.95 -15.35 -10.62
CA PHE A 85 0.72 -14.58 -10.85
C PHE A 85 -0.29 -15.39 -11.68
N LEU A 86 0.16 -16.13 -12.68
CA LEU A 86 -0.71 -17.03 -13.45
C LEU A 86 -1.27 -18.16 -12.56
N GLU A 87 -0.45 -18.71 -11.67
CA GLU A 87 -0.90 -19.69 -10.67
C GLU A 87 -1.96 -19.12 -9.71
N GLU A 88 -1.88 -17.84 -9.34
CA GLU A 88 -2.92 -17.17 -8.54
C GLU A 88 -4.26 -17.01 -9.27
N ILE A 89 -4.23 -16.73 -10.57
CA ILE A 89 -5.45 -16.65 -11.39
C ILE A 89 -6.12 -18.02 -11.47
N GLU A 90 -5.33 -19.08 -11.63
CA GLU A 90 -5.82 -20.45 -11.68
C GLU A 90 -6.27 -20.98 -10.30
N ASN A 91 -5.65 -20.51 -9.22
CA ASN A 91 -5.92 -20.94 -7.85
C ASN A 91 -6.04 -19.75 -6.88
N PRO A 92 -7.17 -19.02 -6.88
CA PRO A 92 -7.35 -17.85 -6.04
C PRO A 92 -7.28 -18.21 -4.55
N GLY A 93 -6.43 -17.49 -3.80
CA GLY A 93 -6.32 -17.61 -2.34
C GLY A 93 -5.21 -18.54 -1.82
N LYS A 94 -4.42 -19.17 -2.71
CA LYS A 94 -3.32 -20.05 -2.29
C LYS A 94 -2.01 -19.34 -1.95
N ASN A 95 -1.78 -18.14 -2.51
CA ASN A 95 -0.53 -17.43 -2.31
C ASN A 95 -0.62 -16.40 -1.18
N ARG A 96 0.17 -16.64 -0.13
CA ARG A 96 0.53 -15.61 0.84
C ARG A 96 1.93 -15.14 0.49
N TYR A 97 2.06 -13.94 -0.06
CA TYR A 97 3.37 -13.33 -0.27
C TYR A 97 4.06 -13.17 1.07
N ARG A 98 5.36 -13.49 1.10
CA ARG A 98 6.15 -13.35 2.32
C ARG A 98 6.30 -11.88 2.66
N VAL A 99 6.18 -11.56 3.95
CA VAL A 99 6.53 -10.24 4.48
C VAL A 99 8.03 -10.24 4.71
N PHE A 100 8.76 -9.34 4.03
CA PHE A 100 10.18 -9.15 4.30
C PHE A 100 10.40 -8.34 5.57
N VAL A 101 9.61 -7.28 5.73
CA VAL A 101 9.65 -6.38 6.87
C VAL A 101 8.23 -5.92 7.17
N GLU A 102 7.86 -5.89 8.44
CA GLU A 102 6.69 -5.18 8.93
C GLU A 102 7.00 -4.65 10.32
N GLU A 103 6.99 -3.32 10.45
CA GLU A 103 7.35 -2.64 11.68
C GLU A 103 6.33 -1.54 11.97
N LEU A 104 5.87 -1.49 13.22
CA LEU A 104 4.97 -0.47 13.74
C LEU A 104 5.64 0.21 14.94
N TYR A 105 5.87 1.51 14.80
CA TYR A 105 6.43 2.38 15.84
C TYR A 105 5.34 3.32 16.36
N CYS A 106 5.45 3.74 17.63
CA CYS A 106 4.58 4.70 18.31
C CYS A 106 5.41 5.85 18.89
#